data_AF-A0A7X5Q651-F1
#
_entry.id   AF-A0A7X5Q651-F1
#
_cell.length_a   1.000
_cell.length_b   1.000
_cell.length_c   1.000
_cell.angle_alpha   90.00
_cell.angle_beta   90.00
_cell.angle_gamma   90.00
#
_symmetry.space_group_name_H-M   'P 1'
#
loop_
_entity.id
_entity.type
_entity.pdbx_description
1 polymer ?
#
loop_
_entity_poly.entity_id
_entity_poly.type
_entity_poly.pdbx_seq_one_letter_code
_entity_poly.pdbx_strand_id
1 'polypeptide(L)'
;MLLEKEDQVISNFLKSIGPWHNYVVIGGGYALFIYKLYLADPDAGNPPIGTRDIDSLIPRKIPIASQKNISKHLKEAGFSHVFKDLDIPATEAYLKVIDGVEVEVEFLTDDSSRANKNKNVSIAGVVAQPLSYLSLSLDKIREFHTNSGHAGWVVSPEAWIFHKGL
;
A
#
# COMPACT_ATOMS: atom_id res chain seq x y z
N MET A 1 15.00 -17.33 5.42
CA MET A 1 15.38 -16.10 6.16
C MET A 1 14.22 -15.70 7.08
N LEU A 2 14.43 -14.95 8.16
CA LEU A 2 13.29 -14.39 8.92
C LEU A 2 12.50 -13.49 7.96
N LEU A 3 11.17 -13.66 7.88
CA LEU A 3 10.26 -12.86 7.04
C LEU A 3 10.48 -12.92 5.50
N GLU A 4 10.94 -14.07 4.99
CA GLU A 4 11.16 -14.28 3.55
C GLU A 4 9.88 -14.16 2.71
N LYS A 5 8.74 -14.60 3.26
CA LYS A 5 7.43 -14.49 2.60
C LYS A 5 7.02 -13.04 2.45
N GLU A 6 7.21 -12.24 3.49
CA GLU A 6 6.88 -10.82 3.50
C GLU A 6 7.76 -10.05 2.51
N ASP A 7 9.07 -10.35 2.40
CA ASP A 7 9.93 -9.78 1.36
C ASP A 7 9.43 -10.10 -0.06
N GLN A 8 9.01 -11.36 -0.30
CA GLN A 8 8.44 -11.75 -1.59
C GLN A 8 7.12 -11.05 -1.87
N VAL A 9 6.23 -10.91 -0.88
CA VAL A 9 4.97 -10.19 -1.01
C VAL A 9 5.22 -8.73 -1.38
N ILE A 10 6.08 -8.03 -0.62
CA ILE A 10 6.40 -6.61 -0.84
C ILE A 10 7.02 -6.42 -2.22
N SER A 11 8.01 -7.25 -2.58
CA SER A 11 8.67 -7.20 -3.89
C SER A 11 7.69 -7.46 -5.05
N ASN A 12 6.81 -8.46 -4.91
CA ASN A 12 5.82 -8.79 -5.92
C ASN A 12 4.80 -7.66 -6.09
N PHE A 13 4.35 -7.06 -4.99
CA PHE A 13 3.43 -5.93 -5.01
C PHE A 13 4.04 -4.73 -5.74
N LEU A 14 5.24 -4.27 -5.35
CA LEU A 14 5.92 -3.14 -5.99
C LEU A 14 6.10 -3.35 -7.49
N LYS A 15 6.49 -4.56 -7.90
CA LYS A 15 6.60 -4.92 -9.32
C LYS A 15 5.24 -4.90 -10.02
N SER A 16 4.19 -5.35 -9.35
CA SER A 16 2.84 -5.52 -9.91
C SER A 16 2.11 -4.20 -10.16
N ILE A 17 2.45 -3.13 -9.44
CA ILE A 17 1.92 -1.79 -9.70
C ILE A 17 2.74 -1.03 -10.76
N GLY A 18 3.82 -1.61 -11.29
CA GLY A 18 4.63 -1.00 -12.34
C GLY A 18 5.18 0.38 -11.92
N PRO A 19 5.34 1.35 -12.84
CA PRO A 19 5.98 2.65 -12.53
C PRO A 19 5.22 3.49 -11.50
N TRP A 20 4.01 3.08 -11.11
CA TRP A 20 3.23 3.70 -10.04
C TRP A 20 3.83 3.47 -8.65
N HIS A 21 4.78 2.54 -8.48
CA HIS A 21 5.50 2.33 -7.21
C HIS A 21 6.18 3.62 -6.70
N ASN A 22 6.46 4.59 -7.56
CA ASN A 22 7.03 5.89 -7.19
C ASN A 22 6.03 6.84 -6.50
N TYR A 23 4.73 6.52 -6.51
CA TYR A 23 3.65 7.38 -6.01
C TYR A 23 2.74 6.69 -5.00
N VAL A 24 2.96 5.40 -4.74
CA VAL A 24 2.23 4.59 -3.78
C VAL A 24 3.11 4.37 -2.55
N VAL A 25 2.57 4.64 -1.38
CA VAL A 25 3.25 4.51 -0.08
C VAL A 25 2.61 3.37 0.68
N ILE A 26 3.40 2.41 1.17
CA ILE A 26 2.91 1.31 1.97
C ILE A 26 2.68 1.79 3.41
N GLY A 27 1.46 1.60 3.90
CA GLY A 27 1.02 1.88 5.26
C GLY A 27 0.74 0.60 6.06
N GLY A 28 -0.12 0.73 7.07
CA GLY A 28 -0.75 -0.44 7.68
C GLY A 28 0.18 -1.37 8.44
N GLY A 29 -0.23 -2.63 8.55
CA GLY A 29 0.60 -3.67 9.17
C GLY A 29 1.89 -3.95 8.38
N TYR A 30 1.85 -3.86 7.06
CA TYR A 30 3.03 -4.09 6.21
C TYR A 30 4.15 -3.08 6.40
N ALA A 31 3.85 -1.86 6.85
CA ALA A 31 4.89 -0.90 7.23
C ALA A 31 5.83 -1.46 8.31
N LEU A 32 5.32 -2.23 9.29
CA LEU A 32 6.16 -2.83 10.34
C LEU A 32 7.11 -3.89 9.79
N PHE A 33 6.66 -4.68 8.81
CA PHE A 33 7.51 -5.66 8.13
C PHE A 33 8.62 -4.96 7.35
N ILE A 34 8.30 -3.88 6.63
CA ILE A 34 9.29 -3.06 5.92
C ILE A 34 10.32 -2.47 6.88
N TYR A 35 9.89 -1.95 8.03
CA TYR A 35 10.81 -1.39 9.02
C TYR A 35 11.80 -2.44 9.50
N LYS A 36 11.31 -3.62 9.89
CA LYS A 36 12.17 -4.70 10.39
C LYS A 36 13.07 -5.28 9.31
N LEU A 37 12.56 -5.49 8.10
CA LEU A 37 13.30 -6.10 7.01
C LEU A 37 14.39 -5.17 6.45
N TYR A 38 14.12 -3.87 6.32
CA TYR A 38 14.95 -2.99 5.49
C TYR A 38 15.45 -1.71 6.18
N LEU A 39 14.83 -1.27 7.28
CA LEU A 39 15.13 0.02 7.91
C LEU A 39 15.65 -0.09 9.36
N ALA A 40 15.73 -1.31 9.90
CA ALA A 40 16.19 -1.61 11.24
C ALA A 40 17.04 -2.89 11.23
N ASP A 41 17.57 -3.27 12.39
CA ASP A 41 18.24 -4.56 12.56
C ASP A 41 17.20 -5.70 12.47
N PRO A 42 17.26 -6.57 11.44
CA PRO A 42 16.27 -7.64 11.25
C PRO A 42 16.33 -8.71 12.35
N ASP A 43 17.48 -8.86 13.01
CA ASP A 43 17.69 -9.86 14.07
C ASP A 43 17.24 -9.34 15.46
N ALA A 44 16.95 -8.04 15.58
CA ALA A 44 16.52 -7.43 16.83
C ALA A 44 15.01 -7.62 17.07
N GLY A 45 14.65 -8.09 18.28
CA GLY A 45 13.27 -8.17 18.76
C GLY A 45 12.39 -9.19 18.03
N ASN A 46 11.08 -9.18 18.33
CA ASN A 46 10.12 -10.12 17.74
C ASN A 46 9.70 -9.70 16.31
N PRO A 47 9.30 -10.64 15.45
CA PRO A 47 8.66 -10.29 14.18
C PRO A 47 7.32 -9.57 14.43
N PRO A 48 6.90 -8.65 13.54
CA PRO A 48 5.56 -8.07 13.60
C PRO A 48 4.49 -9.17 13.46
N ILE A 49 3.31 -8.90 14.01
CA ILE A 49 2.15 -9.79 13.84
C ILE A 49 1.66 -9.66 12.38
N GLY A 50 1.47 -10.81 11.72
CA GLY A 50 1.03 -10.90 10.33
C GLY A 50 -0.28 -10.16 10.05
N THR A 51 -0.33 -9.51 8.89
CA THR A 51 -1.57 -9.07 8.22
C THR A 51 -1.56 -9.59 6.78
N ARG A 52 -2.74 -9.75 6.18
CA ARG A 52 -2.88 -10.06 4.75
C ARG A 52 -3.05 -8.82 3.89
N ASP A 53 -3.29 -7.68 4.52
CA ASP A 53 -3.75 -6.46 3.84
C ASP A 53 -2.59 -5.48 3.66
N ILE A 54 -2.31 -5.11 2.41
CA ILE A 54 -1.39 -4.05 2.04
C ILE A 54 -2.19 -2.76 1.87
N ASP A 55 -2.11 -1.91 2.90
CA ASP A 55 -2.62 -0.54 2.88
C ASP A 55 -1.78 0.33 1.92
N SER A 56 -2.27 0.55 0.70
CA SER A 56 -1.57 1.30 -0.35
C SER A 56 -2.03 2.76 -0.37
N LEU A 57 -1.30 3.62 0.33
CA LEU A 57 -1.62 5.05 0.40
C LEU A 57 -1.24 5.73 -0.92
N ILE A 58 -2.15 6.53 -1.46
CA ILE A 58 -1.97 7.22 -2.74
C ILE A 58 -2.49 8.67 -2.64
N PRO A 59 -1.72 9.68 -3.07
CA PRO A 59 -2.22 11.06 -3.11
C PRO A 59 -3.38 11.22 -4.09
N ARG A 60 -4.35 12.09 -3.77
CA ARG A 60 -5.48 12.43 -4.67
C ARG A 60 -5.06 12.91 -6.06
N LYS A 61 -3.88 13.49 -6.17
CA LYS A 61 -3.31 14.00 -7.42
C LYS A 61 -1.90 13.46 -7.56
N ILE A 62 -1.69 12.67 -8.60
CA ILE A 62 -0.38 12.16 -8.99
C ILE A 62 -0.17 12.43 -10.49
N PRO A 63 1.07 12.63 -10.94
CA PRO A 63 1.36 12.76 -12.36
C PRO A 63 1.06 11.46 -13.11
N ILE A 64 0.90 11.56 -14.43
CA ILE A 64 0.74 10.38 -15.29
C ILE A 64 2.09 9.66 -15.36
N ALA A 65 2.24 8.55 -14.61
CA ALA A 65 3.45 7.75 -14.59
C ALA A 65 3.56 6.79 -15.81
N SER A 66 2.43 6.43 -16.40
CA SER A 66 2.33 5.47 -17.50
C SER A 66 1.00 5.62 -18.24
N GLN A 67 0.96 5.19 -19.50
CA GLN A 67 -0.29 5.02 -20.26
C GLN A 67 -1.19 3.93 -19.65
N LYS A 68 -0.58 2.95 -18.97
CA LYS A 68 -1.28 1.89 -18.25
C LYS A 68 -1.52 2.34 -16.81
N ASN A 69 -2.78 2.33 -16.40
CA ASN A 69 -3.19 2.70 -15.04
C ASN A 69 -2.89 1.55 -14.03
N ILE A 70 -3.03 1.82 -12.73
CA ILE A 70 -2.64 0.89 -11.66
C ILE A 70 -3.45 -0.41 -11.75
N SER A 71 -4.77 -0.32 -11.91
CA SER A 71 -5.65 -1.49 -11.95
C SER A 71 -5.34 -2.42 -13.13
N LYS A 72 -4.94 -1.88 -14.29
CA LYS A 72 -4.51 -2.69 -15.42
C LYS A 72 -3.16 -3.37 -15.16
N HIS A 73 -2.21 -2.69 -14.50
CA HIS A 73 -0.96 -3.30 -14.06
C HIS A 73 -1.22 -4.47 -13.09
N LEU A 74 -2.06 -4.28 -12.08
CA LEU A 74 -2.42 -5.32 -11.11
C LEU A 74 -3.11 -6.52 -11.79
N LYS A 75 -4.09 -6.28 -12.65
CA LYS A 75 -4.80 -7.36 -13.39
C LYS A 75 -3.84 -8.19 -14.26
N GLU A 76 -2.95 -7.54 -14.99
CA GLU A 76 -1.94 -8.24 -15.80
C GLU A 76 -0.90 -8.97 -14.96
N ALA A 77 -0.62 -8.49 -13.75
CA ALA A 77 0.20 -9.19 -12.77
C ALA A 77 -0.54 -10.35 -12.08
N GLY A 78 -1.79 -10.62 -12.44
CA GLY A 78 -2.58 -11.76 -11.94
C GLY A 78 -3.39 -11.49 -10.69
N PHE A 79 -3.64 -10.23 -10.32
CA PHE A 79 -4.57 -9.90 -9.25
C PHE A 79 -6.03 -10.00 -9.73
N SER A 80 -6.87 -10.60 -8.90
CA SER A 80 -8.32 -10.62 -9.03
C SER A 80 -8.91 -9.36 -8.39
N HIS A 81 -9.83 -8.70 -9.08
CA HIS A 81 -10.49 -7.48 -8.60
C HIS A 81 -11.81 -7.82 -7.91
N VAL A 82 -12.02 -7.29 -6.70
CA VAL A 82 -13.21 -7.55 -5.87
C VAL A 82 -13.82 -6.24 -5.41
N PHE A 83 -15.14 -6.13 -5.48
CA PHE A 83 -15.90 -5.04 -4.86
C PHE A 83 -16.44 -5.49 -3.50
N LYS A 84 -16.27 -4.66 -2.48
CA LYS A 84 -16.63 -4.98 -1.08
C LYS A 84 -17.98 -4.43 -0.65
N ASP A 85 -18.51 -3.45 -1.39
CA ASP A 85 -19.79 -2.83 -1.12
C ASP A 85 -20.49 -2.41 -2.42
N LEU A 86 -21.64 -1.73 -2.26
CA LEU A 86 -22.45 -1.19 -3.34
C LEU A 86 -22.34 0.34 -3.43
N ASP A 87 -21.33 0.95 -2.80
CA ASP A 87 -21.13 2.40 -2.87
C ASP A 87 -20.74 2.84 -4.28
N ILE A 88 -20.76 4.15 -4.53
CA ILE A 88 -20.43 4.72 -5.84
C ILE A 88 -19.42 5.86 -5.67
N PRO A 89 -18.12 5.64 -5.93
CA PRO A 89 -17.47 4.37 -6.30
C PRO A 89 -17.50 3.32 -5.17
N ALA A 90 -17.60 2.04 -5.53
CA ALA A 90 -17.59 0.95 -4.56
C ALA A 90 -16.19 0.78 -3.95
N THR A 91 -16.11 0.37 -2.69
CA THR A 91 -14.82 -0.06 -2.13
C THR A 91 -14.32 -1.25 -2.91
N GLU A 92 -13.05 -1.22 -3.30
CA GLU A 92 -12.42 -2.27 -4.08
C GLU A 92 -11.15 -2.79 -3.42
N ALA A 93 -10.85 -4.07 -3.68
CA ALA A 93 -9.60 -4.69 -3.31
C ALA A 93 -9.07 -5.57 -4.44
N TYR A 94 -7.76 -5.80 -4.43
CA TYR A 94 -7.07 -6.66 -5.37
C TYR A 94 -6.48 -7.85 -4.62
N LEU A 95 -6.91 -9.06 -4.98
CA LEU A 95 -6.51 -10.30 -4.32
C LEU A 95 -5.53 -11.08 -5.18
N LYS A 96 -4.47 -11.62 -4.56
CA LYS A 96 -3.55 -12.56 -5.21
C LYS A 96 -2.88 -13.46 -4.19
N VAL A 97 -2.65 -14.72 -4.55
CA VAL A 97 -1.80 -15.61 -3.78
C VAL A 97 -0.33 -15.40 -4.21
N ILE A 98 0.51 -15.00 -3.27
CA ILE A 98 1.96 -14.82 -3.44
C ILE A 98 2.67 -15.71 -2.43
N ASP A 99 3.47 -16.66 -2.91
CA ASP A 99 4.19 -17.64 -2.07
C ASP A 99 3.30 -18.37 -1.03
N GLY A 100 2.09 -18.76 -1.46
CA GLY A 100 1.09 -19.42 -0.61
C GLY A 100 0.40 -18.51 0.40
N VAL A 101 0.65 -17.20 0.37
CA VAL A 101 -0.04 -16.18 1.18
C VAL A 101 -1.06 -15.48 0.30
N GLU A 102 -2.33 -15.52 0.67
CA GLU A 102 -3.35 -14.66 0.07
C GLU A 102 -3.14 -13.23 0.56
N VAL A 103 -2.86 -12.34 -0.38
CA VAL A 103 -2.60 -10.93 -0.17
C VAL A 103 -3.78 -10.14 -0.70
N GLU A 104 -4.27 -9.23 0.12
CA GLU A 104 -5.25 -8.23 -0.25
C GLU A 104 -4.55 -6.87 -0.37
N VAL A 105 -4.81 -6.16 -1.46
CA VAL A 105 -4.32 -4.80 -1.68
C VAL A 105 -5.51 -3.86 -1.72
N GLU A 106 -5.49 -2.87 -0.83
CA GLU A 106 -6.47 -1.78 -0.78
C GLU A 106 -5.78 -0.45 -1.03
N PHE A 107 -6.50 0.50 -1.62
CA PHE A 107 -5.98 1.85 -1.84
C PHE A 107 -6.65 2.84 -0.90
N LEU A 108 -5.84 3.69 -0.27
CA LEU A 108 -6.30 4.67 0.72
C LEU A 108 -5.77 6.06 0.35
N THR A 109 -6.55 7.10 0.64
CA THR A 109 -6.17 8.50 0.36
C THR A 109 -6.57 9.41 1.51
N ASP A 110 -6.00 10.61 1.59
CA ASP A 110 -6.41 11.63 2.56
C ASP A 110 -7.87 12.09 2.41
N ASP A 111 -8.50 12.55 3.49
CA ASP A 111 -9.90 13.02 3.55
C ASP A 111 -10.11 14.51 3.21
N SER A 112 -9.12 15.18 2.60
CA SER A 112 -9.07 16.65 2.48
C SER A 112 -10.24 17.33 1.75
N SER A 113 -11.09 16.59 1.03
CA SER A 113 -12.28 17.17 0.40
C SER A 113 -13.43 17.33 1.42
N ARG A 114 -13.63 18.57 1.92
CA ARG A 114 -14.76 18.93 2.82
C ARG A 114 -16.14 18.52 2.28
N ALA A 115 -16.31 18.46 0.96
CA ALA A 115 -17.57 18.12 0.32
C ALA A 115 -17.87 16.61 0.25
N ASN A 116 -16.88 15.73 0.45
CA ASN A 116 -16.98 14.30 0.18
C ASN A 116 -16.05 13.46 1.09
N LYS A 117 -15.95 13.80 2.37
CA LYS A 117 -14.97 13.19 3.31
C LYS A 117 -14.98 11.66 3.36
N ASN A 118 -16.12 11.03 3.09
CA ASN A 118 -16.30 9.58 3.18
C ASN A 118 -16.58 8.93 1.84
N LYS A 119 -16.48 9.68 0.74
CA LYS A 119 -16.75 9.13 -0.59
C LYS A 119 -15.46 8.65 -1.23
N ASN A 120 -15.44 7.39 -1.61
CA ASN A 120 -14.38 6.78 -2.40
C ASN A 120 -14.05 7.60 -3.65
N VAL A 121 -12.78 7.59 -4.07
CA VAL A 121 -12.29 8.42 -5.18
C VAL A 121 -11.47 7.59 -6.14
N SER A 122 -11.72 7.75 -7.44
CA SER A 122 -10.88 7.10 -8.45
C SER A 122 -9.58 7.89 -8.66
N ILE A 123 -8.43 7.23 -8.49
CA ILE A 123 -7.09 7.78 -8.66
C ILE A 123 -6.31 6.79 -9.52
N ALA A 124 -5.80 7.25 -10.67
CA ALA A 124 -5.00 6.42 -11.59
C ALA A 124 -5.57 5.00 -11.84
N GLY A 125 -6.89 4.92 -12.00
CA GLY A 125 -7.60 3.69 -12.36
C GLY A 125 -7.91 2.72 -11.23
N VAL A 126 -7.57 3.06 -9.98
CA VAL A 126 -8.02 2.35 -8.76
C VAL A 126 -8.97 3.24 -7.97
N VAL A 127 -9.79 2.64 -7.11
CA VAL A 127 -10.64 3.34 -6.15
C VAL A 127 -9.94 3.38 -4.80
N ALA A 128 -9.70 4.60 -4.30
CA ALA A 128 -9.09 4.84 -3.00
C ALA A 128 -10.12 5.31 -1.97
N GLN A 129 -10.10 4.70 -0.80
CA GLN A 129 -10.97 5.08 0.32
C GLN A 129 -10.34 6.24 1.10
N PRO A 130 -11.10 7.33 1.37
CA PRO A 130 -10.58 8.42 2.17
C PRO A 130 -10.52 8.04 3.65
N LEU A 131 -9.36 8.23 4.29
CA LEU A 131 -9.19 8.12 5.74
C LEU A 131 -8.63 9.41 6.34
N SER A 132 -9.10 9.72 7.55
CA SER A 132 -8.65 10.89 8.28
C SER A 132 -7.16 10.79 8.58
N TYR A 133 -6.47 11.94 8.56
CA TYR A 133 -5.05 12.07 8.94
C TYR A 133 -4.03 11.35 8.04
N LEU A 134 -4.45 10.72 6.94
CA LEU A 134 -3.50 10.16 5.95
C LEU A 134 -2.65 11.21 5.25
N SER A 135 -2.99 12.50 5.32
CA SER A 135 -2.15 13.58 4.81
C SER A 135 -0.77 13.59 5.48
N LEU A 136 -0.69 13.31 6.79
CA LEU A 136 0.60 13.20 7.49
C LEU A 136 1.35 11.95 7.04
N SER A 137 0.66 10.82 6.87
CA SER A 137 1.27 9.57 6.40
C SER A 137 1.80 9.65 4.97
N LEU A 138 1.16 10.44 4.11
CA LEU A 138 1.60 10.74 2.74
C LEU A 138 2.74 11.76 2.69
N ASP A 139 2.87 12.65 3.69
CA ASP A 139 3.96 13.64 3.78
C ASP A 139 5.22 13.08 4.43
N LYS A 140 5.07 12.24 5.46
CA LYS A 140 6.17 11.68 6.25
C LYS A 140 6.45 10.24 5.82
N ILE A 141 7.22 10.10 4.74
CA ILE A 141 7.57 8.81 4.13
C ILE A 141 9.07 8.52 4.21
N ARG A 142 9.43 7.24 4.06
CA ARG A 142 10.81 6.77 3.92
C ARG A 142 10.92 5.88 2.68
N GLU A 143 12.05 6.01 1.99
CA GLU A 143 12.43 5.07 0.94
C GLU A 143 12.94 3.78 1.58
N PHE A 144 12.69 2.64 0.93
CA PHE A 144 13.31 1.37 1.25
C PHE A 144 13.61 0.58 -0.03
N HIS A 145 14.53 -0.38 0.08
CA HIS A 145 14.81 -1.34 -0.98
C HIS A 145 14.55 -2.76 -0.47
N THR A 146 13.84 -3.57 -1.24
CA THR A 146 13.66 -4.98 -0.93
C THR A 146 14.97 -5.75 -1.11
N ASN A 147 15.06 -6.99 -0.59
CA ASN A 147 16.26 -7.81 -0.78
C ASN A 147 16.52 -8.14 -2.26
N SER A 148 15.47 -8.09 -3.10
CA SER A 148 15.56 -8.22 -4.55
C SER A 148 15.85 -6.91 -5.29
N GLY A 149 16.07 -5.80 -4.56
CA GLY A 149 16.49 -4.51 -5.11
C GLY A 149 15.36 -3.59 -5.59
N HIS A 150 14.09 -3.92 -5.33
CA HIS A 150 12.97 -3.06 -5.71
C HIS A 150 12.85 -1.88 -4.75
N ALA A 151 12.83 -0.65 -5.27
CA ALA A 151 12.62 0.55 -4.47
C ALA A 151 11.13 0.79 -4.21
N GLY A 152 10.80 1.23 -3.00
CA GLY A 152 9.43 1.56 -2.60
C GLY A 152 9.38 2.64 -1.52
N TRP A 153 8.17 3.13 -1.26
CA TRP A 153 7.90 4.10 -0.21
C TRP A 153 7.09 3.46 0.91
N VAL A 154 7.44 3.76 2.14
CA VAL A 154 6.68 3.38 3.33
C VAL A 154 6.39 4.62 4.16
N VAL A 155 5.28 4.65 4.88
CA VAL A 155 5.05 5.67 5.90
C VAL A 155 6.21 5.65 6.91
N SER A 156 6.58 6.79 7.47
CA SER A 156 7.60 6.85 8.51
C SER A 156 7.09 6.25 9.84
N PRO A 157 7.96 5.70 10.69
CA PRO A 157 7.56 5.17 12.00
C PRO A 157 6.78 6.17 12.86
N GLU A 158 7.20 7.44 12.88
CA GLU A 158 6.53 8.50 13.65
C GLU A 158 5.10 8.79 13.15
N ALA A 159 4.88 8.85 11.84
CA ALA A 159 3.55 9.06 11.28
C ALA A 159 2.67 7.81 11.41
N TRP A 160 3.27 6.62 11.32
CA TRP A 160 2.58 5.35 11.56
C TRP A 160 2.06 5.26 13.00
N ILE A 161 2.91 5.58 13.99
CA ILE A 161 2.53 5.58 15.42
C ILE A 161 1.41 6.59 15.66
N PHE A 162 1.54 7.80 15.09
CA PHE A 162 0.50 8.82 15.20
C PHE A 162 -0.83 8.30 14.65
N HIS A 163 -0.86 7.75 13.43
CA HIS A 163 -2.09 7.27 12.81
C HIS A 163 -2.73 6.10 13.57
N LYS A 164 -1.94 5.21 14.19
CA LYS A 164 -2.44 4.11 15.02
C LYS A 164 -2.91 4.53 16.42
N GLY A 165 -2.50 5.70 16.90
CA GLY A 165 -2.92 6.24 18.20
C GLY A 165 -4.21 7.06 18.17
N LEU A 166 -4.83 7.23 16.99
CA LEU A 166 -6.11 7.89 16.78
C LEU A 166 -7.28 6.90 16.86
#